data_AF-A0AAW7ZF74-F1
#
_entry.id   AF-A0AAW7ZF74-F1
#
_cell.length_a   1.000
_cell.length_b   1.000
_cell.length_c   1.000
_cell.angle_alpha   90.00
_cell.angle_beta   90.00
_cell.angle_gamma   90.00
#
_symmetry.space_group_name_H-M   'P 1'
#
loop_
_entity.id
_entity.type
_entity.pdbx_description
1 polymer ?
#
loop_
_entity_poly.entity_id
_entity_poly.type
_entity_poly.pdbx_seq_one_letter_code
_entity_poly.pdbx_strand_id
1 'polypeptide(L)'
;MDVREQLYVDLMMLPEPDSCEAKKLIDEGYLTIQLQYTQKALDYIANFIESKTDELYQAINEAGPDTRRGEIMKRAGITQFGVFMDVANKMVQEGKLTKQSSKYLPVSSGEN
;
A
#
# COMPACT_ATOMS: atom_id res chain seq x y z
N MET A 1 0.58 15.11 -5.12
CA MET A 1 0.30 13.88 -4.34
C MET A 1 -1.16 13.54 -4.51
N ASP A 2 -1.49 12.28 -4.76
CA ASP A 2 -2.87 11.82 -4.85
C ASP A 2 -3.50 11.97 -3.46
N VAL A 3 -4.67 12.60 -3.37
CA VAL A 3 -5.39 12.83 -2.09
C VAL A 3 -5.67 11.49 -1.39
N ARG A 4 -5.83 10.42 -2.18
CA ARG A 4 -6.09 9.08 -1.65
C ARG A 4 -4.86 8.47 -0.99
N GLU A 5 -3.68 8.70 -1.56
CA GLU A 5 -2.40 8.25 -1.00
C GLU A 5 -2.11 9.00 0.29
N GLN A 6 -2.40 10.31 0.36
CA GLN A 6 -2.24 11.08 1.59
C GLN A 6 -3.14 10.54 2.71
N LEU A 7 -4.42 10.28 2.44
CA LEU A 7 -5.33 9.71 3.44
C LEU A 7 -4.86 8.32 3.92
N TYR A 8 -4.34 7.48 3.03
CA TYR A 8 -3.75 6.19 3.42
C TYR A 8 -2.56 6.39 4.37
N VAL A 9 -1.66 7.32 4.05
CA VAL A 9 -0.49 7.64 4.88
C VAL A 9 -0.94 8.18 6.24
N ASP A 10 -1.93 9.06 6.26
CA ASP A 10 -2.48 9.65 7.49
C ASP A 10 -3.13 8.57 8.38
N LEU A 11 -3.74 7.55 7.78
CA LEU A 11 -4.25 6.39 8.51
C LEU A 11 -3.11 5.58 9.11
N MET A 12 -2.08 5.24 8.31
CA MET A 12 -0.96 4.40 8.74
C MET A 12 -0.01 5.08 9.73
N MET A 13 0.14 6.40 9.64
CA MET A 13 0.84 7.22 10.62
C MET A 13 -0.16 7.69 11.67
N LEU A 14 -0.58 6.77 12.54
CA LEU A 14 -1.53 7.03 13.62
C LEU A 14 -1.21 8.39 14.27
N PRO A 15 -2.10 9.40 14.11
CA PRO A 15 -1.81 10.73 14.56
C PRO A 15 -1.84 10.80 16.09
N GLU A 16 -1.15 11.79 16.67
CA GLU A 16 -1.17 11.97 18.12
C GLU A 16 -2.60 12.18 18.63
N PRO A 17 -2.93 11.63 19.81
CA PRO A 17 -4.21 11.93 20.46
C PRO A 17 -4.32 13.45 20.64
N ASP A 18 -5.49 14.00 20.28
CA ASP A 18 -5.83 15.43 20.28
C ASP A 18 -5.31 16.30 19.13
N SER A 19 -4.56 15.74 18.18
CA SER A 19 -4.16 16.44 16.95
C SER A 19 -5.36 16.78 16.04
N CYS A 20 -5.19 17.76 15.15
CA CYS A 20 -6.24 18.13 14.19
C CYS A 20 -6.50 17.00 13.19
N GLU A 21 -5.48 16.23 12.86
CA GLU A 21 -5.48 15.07 11.99
C GLU A 21 -6.30 13.93 12.60
N ALA A 22 -6.07 13.61 13.88
CA ALA A 22 -6.87 12.62 14.61
C ALA A 22 -8.35 13.00 14.63
N LYS A 23 -8.66 14.26 14.96
CA LYS A 23 -10.05 14.75 14.99
C LYS A 23 -10.71 14.66 13.63
N LYS A 24 -10.00 15.01 12.55
CA LYS A 24 -10.51 14.90 11.18
C LYS A 24 -10.80 13.45 10.79
N LEU A 25 -9.89 12.52 11.09
CA LEU A 25 -10.10 11.09 10.82
C LEU A 25 -11.25 10.50 11.65
N ILE A 26 -11.46 10.99 12.88
CA ILE A 26 -12.61 10.60 13.71
C ILE A 26 -13.91 11.16 13.14
N ASP A 27 -13.92 12.45 12.75
CA ASP A 27 -15.09 13.14 12.18
C ASP A 27 -15.51 12.53 10.84
N GLU A 28 -14.53 12.17 10.00
CA GLU A 28 -14.76 11.43 8.76
C GLU A 28 -15.16 9.96 9.00
N GLY A 29 -15.12 9.47 10.24
CA GLY A 29 -15.53 8.13 10.63
C GLY A 29 -14.53 7.04 10.26
N TYR A 30 -13.26 7.40 10.05
CA TYR A 30 -12.18 6.45 9.81
C TYR A 30 -11.58 5.92 11.12
N LEU A 31 -11.45 6.75 12.15
CA LEU A 31 -10.96 6.35 13.47
C LEU A 31 -12.04 6.47 14.55
N THR A 32 -11.94 5.65 15.59
CA THR A 32 -12.72 5.84 16.82
C THR A 32 -12.07 6.90 17.71
N ILE A 33 -12.80 7.38 18.73
CA ILE A 33 -12.26 8.30 19.75
C ILE A 33 -11.02 7.71 20.46
N GLN A 34 -10.88 6.38 20.50
CA GLN A 34 -9.70 5.69 21.03
C GLN A 34 -8.58 5.50 19.98
N LEU A 35 -8.64 6.18 18.84
CA LEU A 35 -7.71 6.03 17.71
C LEU A 35 -7.63 4.60 17.15
N GLN A 36 -8.73 3.83 17.26
CA GLN A 36 -8.80 2.51 16.64
C GLN A 36 -9.37 2.63 15.24
N TYR A 37 -8.86 1.81 14.30
CA TYR A 37 -9.41 1.75 12.95
C TYR A 37 -10.86 1.25 12.98
N THR A 38 -11.74 2.00 12.34
CA THR A 38 -13.10 1.54 12.04
C THR A 38 -13.11 0.61 10.84
N GLN A 39 -14.22 -0.10 10.62
CA GLN A 39 -14.40 -0.90 9.41
C GLN A 39 -14.24 -0.05 8.13
N LYS A 40 -14.72 1.21 8.15
CA LYS A 40 -14.56 2.15 7.03
C LYS A 40 -13.08 2.42 6.70
N ALA A 41 -12.23 2.56 7.71
CA ALA A 41 -10.79 2.71 7.49
C ALA A 41 -10.17 1.44 6.94
N LEU A 42 -10.51 0.28 7.51
CA LEU A 42 -10.00 -1.00 7.03
C LEU A 42 -10.40 -1.26 5.57
N ASP A 43 -11.66 -1.00 5.23
CA ASP A 43 -12.18 -1.13 3.86
C ASP A 43 -11.50 -0.15 2.92
N TYR A 44 -11.27 1.10 3.36
CA TYR A 44 -10.56 2.09 2.56
C TYR A 44 -9.10 1.69 2.32
N ILE A 45 -8.39 1.25 3.36
CA ILE A 45 -7.01 0.75 3.28
C ILE A 45 -6.97 -0.44 2.32
N ALA A 46 -7.87 -1.41 2.47
CA ALA A 46 -7.93 -2.60 1.62
C ALA A 46 -8.20 -2.25 0.15
N ASN A 47 -9.20 -1.39 -0.11
CA ASN A 47 -9.55 -0.93 -1.46
C ASN A 47 -8.42 -0.11 -2.10
N PHE A 48 -7.76 0.74 -1.32
CA PHE A 48 -6.63 1.53 -1.81
C PHE A 48 -5.46 0.63 -2.20
N ILE A 49 -5.09 -0.31 -1.32
CA ILE A 49 -4.06 -1.30 -1.62
C ILE A 49 -4.44 -2.10 -2.87
N GLU A 50 -5.67 -2.59 -2.96
CA GLU A 50 -6.16 -3.37 -4.09
C GLU A 50 -6.11 -2.58 -5.40
N SER A 51 -6.48 -1.30 -5.38
CA SER A 51 -6.37 -0.42 -6.55
C SER A 51 -4.93 -0.23 -7.03
N LYS A 52 -3.95 -0.31 -6.11
CA LYS A 52 -2.52 -0.20 -6.42
C LYS A 52 -1.88 -1.54 -6.73
N THR A 53 -2.55 -2.64 -6.44
CA THR A 53 -2.05 -4.00 -6.70
C THR A 53 -1.79 -4.21 -8.18
N ASP A 54 -2.75 -3.86 -9.03
CA ASP A 54 -2.65 -4.06 -10.48
C ASP A 54 -1.56 -3.18 -11.09
N GLU A 55 -1.53 -1.90 -10.70
CA GLU A 55 -0.50 -0.94 -11.14
C GLU A 55 0.90 -1.40 -10.74
N LEU A 56 1.05 -1.89 -9.50
CA LEU A 56 2.33 -2.39 -9.00
C LEU A 56 2.74 -3.70 -9.65
N TYR A 57 1.80 -4.61 -9.88
CA TYR A 57 2.05 -5.88 -10.57
C TYR A 57 2.50 -5.63 -12.01
N GLN A 58 1.79 -4.75 -12.73
CA GLN A 58 2.18 -4.35 -14.08
C GLN A 58 3.55 -3.67 -14.09
N ALA A 59 3.81 -2.76 -13.15
CA ALA A 59 5.10 -2.10 -13.03
C ALA A 59 6.25 -3.10 -12.79
N ILE A 60 6.05 -4.11 -11.94
CA ILE A 60 7.04 -5.17 -11.68
C ILE A 60 7.25 -6.03 -12.93
N ASN A 61 6.17 -6.40 -13.62
CA ASN A 61 6.21 -7.23 -14.81
C ASN A 61 6.93 -6.53 -15.99
N GLU A 62 6.65 -5.23 -16.20
CA GLU A 62 7.30 -4.42 -17.24
C GLU A 62 8.73 -4.01 -16.90
N ALA A 63 9.03 -3.83 -15.61
CA ALA A 63 10.36 -3.46 -15.15
C ALA A 63 11.35 -4.63 -15.32
N GLY A 64 10.94 -5.84 -14.93
CA GLY A 64 11.78 -7.03 -14.96
C GLY A 64 12.64 -7.19 -13.69
N PRO A 65 13.35 -8.33 -13.58
CA PRO A 65 13.99 -8.77 -12.33
C PRO A 65 15.19 -7.93 -11.88
N ASP A 66 15.75 -7.09 -12.75
CA ASP A 66 16.93 -6.26 -12.44
C ASP A 66 16.61 -4.79 -12.13
N THR A 67 15.34 -4.41 -12.18
CA THR A 67 14.95 -3.03 -11.91
C THR A 67 14.96 -2.71 -10.43
N ARG A 68 15.41 -1.50 -10.11
CA ARG A 68 15.42 -0.99 -8.75
C ARG A 68 13.99 -0.71 -8.27
N ARG A 69 13.71 -1.02 -7.01
CA ARG A 69 12.41 -0.75 -6.36
C ARG A 69 11.92 0.68 -6.56
N GLY A 70 12.83 1.66 -6.53
CA GLY A 70 12.47 3.07 -6.73
C GLY A 70 11.89 3.37 -8.13
N GLU A 71 12.33 2.66 -9.17
CA GLU A 71 11.72 2.80 -10.50
C GLU A 71 10.36 2.11 -10.57
N ILE A 72 10.22 0.94 -9.94
CA ILE A 72 8.95 0.21 -9.86
C ILE A 72 7.90 1.07 -9.15
N MET A 73 8.26 1.67 -8.01
CA MET A 73 7.39 2.60 -7.27
C MET A 73 6.97 3.78 -8.14
N LYS A 74 7.91 4.39 -8.88
CA LYS A 74 7.62 5.52 -9.77
C LYS A 74 6.67 5.13 -10.90
N ARG A 75 6.81 3.92 -11.46
CA ARG A 75 5.91 3.39 -12.50
C ARG A 75 4.52 3.08 -11.96
N ALA A 76 4.45 2.51 -10.75
CA ALA A 76 3.19 2.24 -10.05
C ALA A 76 2.52 3.51 -9.50
N GLY A 77 3.12 4.70 -9.69
CA GLY A 77 2.60 5.94 -9.13
C GLY A 77 2.53 5.93 -7.60
N ILE A 78 3.43 5.17 -6.95
CA ILE A 78 3.54 5.09 -5.49
C ILE A 78 4.68 5.99 -5.07
N THR A 79 4.37 7.00 -4.27
CA THR A 79 5.36 7.94 -3.74
C THR A 79 5.94 7.41 -2.44
N GLN A 80 5.11 6.74 -1.63
CA GLN A 80 5.44 6.33 -0.27
C GLN A 80 5.91 4.87 -0.17
N PHE A 81 7.03 4.66 0.50
CA PHE A 81 7.61 3.32 0.65
C PHE A 81 6.71 2.38 1.49
N GLY A 82 5.99 2.91 2.48
CA GLY A 82 5.03 2.13 3.28
C GLY A 82 3.94 1.52 2.42
N VAL A 83 3.31 2.33 1.56
CA VAL A 83 2.30 1.88 0.59
C VAL A 83 2.85 0.76 -0.29
N PHE A 84 4.05 0.94 -0.84
CA PHE A 84 4.68 -0.09 -1.68
C PHE A 84 4.89 -1.40 -0.91
N MET A 85 5.38 -1.32 0.33
CA MET A 85 5.58 -2.48 1.19
C MET A 85 4.28 -3.23 1.47
N ASP A 86 3.21 -2.51 1.79
CA ASP A 86 1.91 -3.12 2.12
C ASP A 86 1.27 -3.80 0.90
N VAL A 87 1.29 -3.12 -0.24
CA VAL A 87 0.79 -3.67 -1.51
C VAL A 87 1.62 -4.89 -1.93
N ALA A 88 2.94 -4.80 -1.85
CA ALA A 88 3.81 -5.92 -2.20
C ALA A 88 3.68 -7.10 -1.23
N ASN A 89 3.56 -6.84 0.08
CA ASN A 89 3.32 -7.88 1.08
C ASN A 89 1.97 -8.58 0.86
N LYS A 90 0.90 -7.83 0.56
CA LYS A 90 -0.40 -8.41 0.23
C LYS A 90 -0.29 -9.33 -0.99
N MET A 91 0.37 -8.89 -2.05
CA MET A 91 0.59 -9.74 -3.22
C MET A 91 1.44 -10.98 -2.95
N VAL A 92 2.41 -10.89 -2.02
CA VAL A 92 3.18 -12.06 -1.58
C VAL A 92 2.29 -13.03 -0.80
N GLN A 93 1.41 -12.54 0.06
CA GLN A 93 0.42 -13.36 0.78
C GLN A 93 -0.60 -13.99 -0.18
N GLU A 94 -1.01 -13.28 -1.22
CA GLU A 94 -1.88 -13.79 -2.29
C GLU A 94 -1.17 -14.77 -3.25
N GLY A 95 0.15 -14.93 -3.14
CA GLY A 95 0.94 -15.79 -4.03
C GLY A 95 1.14 -15.22 -5.45
N LYS A 96 0.86 -13.94 -5.67
CA LYS A 96 1.09 -13.24 -6.95
C LYS A 96 2.55 -12.80 -7.12
N LEU A 97 3.20 -12.43 -6.02
CA LEU A 97 4.62 -12.03 -5.99
C LEU A 97 5.42 -12.95 -5.07
N THR A 98 6.71 -13.10 -5.35
CA THR A 98 7.67 -13.72 -4.44
C THR A 98 8.73 -12.72 -4.04
N LYS A 99 9.14 -12.76 -2.77
CA LYS A 99 10.19 -11.90 -2.22
C LYS A 99 11.50 -12.67 -2.16
N GLN A 100 12.38 -12.48 -3.15
CA GLN A 100 13.73 -13.04 -3.15
C GLN A 100 14.76 -11.98 -2.77
N SER A 101 15.51 -12.18 -1.68
CA SER A 101 16.71 -11.38 -1.33
C SER A 101 16.55 -9.87 -1.57
N SER A 102 15.43 -9.29 -1.12
CA SER A 102 15.09 -7.87 -1.32
C SER A 102 14.54 -7.46 -2.69
N LYS A 103 14.12 -8.37 -3.55
CA LYS A 103 13.39 -8.08 -4.79
C LYS A 103 12.00 -8.71 -4.76
N TYR A 104 11.04 -8.03 -5.35
CA TYR A 104 9.70 -8.57 -5.59
C TYR A 104 9.65 -9.01 -7.05
N LEU A 105 9.40 -10.29 -7.25
CA LEU A 105 9.33 -10.90 -8.57
C LEU A 105 7.91 -11.44 -8.77
N PRO A 106 7.33 -11.32 -9.97
CA PRO A 106 6.06 -11.97 -10.25
C PRO A 106 6.26 -13.48 -10.14
N VAL A 107 5.32 -14.16 -9.48
CA VAL A 107 5.28 -15.63 -9.48
C VAL A 107 4.85 -16.04 -10.88
N SER A 108 5.82 -16.17 -11.78
CA SER A 108 5.60 -16.82 -13.04
C SER A 108 5.19 -18.26 -12.73
N SER A 109 3.98 -18.65 -13.13
CA SER A 109 3.55 -20.04 -13.16
C SER A 109 4.47 -20.81 -14.10
N GLY A 110 5.59 -21.28 -13.58
CA GLY A 110 6.66 -21.83 -14.39
C GLY A 110 7.91 -22.01 -13.57
N GLU A 111 7.87 -22.97 -12.65
CA GLU A 111 8.92 -23.99 -12.55
C GLU A 111 8.29 -25.28 -12.00
N ASN A 112 8.59 -26.35 -12.73
CA ASN A 112 8.10 -27.73 -12.63
C ASN A 112 8.58 -28.42 -11.37
#